data_AF-A0A944A8I5-F1
#
_entry.id   AF-A0A944A8I5-F1
#
_cell.length_a   1.000
_cell.length_b   1.000
_cell.length_c   1.000
_cell.angle_alpha   90.00
_cell.angle_beta   90.00
_cell.angle_gamma   90.00
#
_symmetry.space_group_name_H-M   'P 1'
#
loop_
_entity.id
_entity.type
_entity.pdbx_description
1 polymer ?
#
loop_
_entity_poly.entity_id
_entity_poly.type
_entity_poly.pdbx_seq_one_letter_code
_entity_poly.pdbx_strand_id
1 'polypeptide(L)' 'ADHDGSTFKGVLSAARYDFPIRLAPKEATGFDRIEIFAHVVGELFNPGDYYDSSKPAFFFRWQVDFRF' A
#
# COMPACT_ATOMS: atom_id res chain seq x y z
N ALA A 1 8.04 42.38 5.77
CA ALA A 1 7.80 41.12 6.48
C ALA A 1 6.59 40.50 5.84
N ASP A 2 6.78 39.59 4.89
CA ASP A 2 5.71 38.81 4.27
C ASP A 2 6.31 37.43 3.96
N HIS A 3 6.43 36.61 5.00
CA HIS A 3 6.54 35.17 4.83
C HIS A 3 5.10 34.67 4.70
N ASP A 4 4.62 34.55 3.47
CA ASP A 4 3.39 33.84 3.15
C ASP A 4 3.67 32.33 3.38
N GLY A 5 3.57 31.95 4.65
CA GLY A 5 3.93 30.63 5.15
C GLY A 5 2.90 29.60 4.73
N SER A 6 3.11 29.01 3.55
CA SER A 6 2.45 27.77 3.18
C SER A 6 2.47 26.80 4.36
N THR A 7 1.28 26.38 4.79
CA THR A 7 1.06 25.38 5.86
C THR A 7 0.74 24.02 5.25
N PHE A 8 1.32 23.72 4.08
CA PHE A 8 1.08 22.44 3.42
C PHE A 8 1.71 21.31 4.25
N LYS A 9 0.87 20.50 4.87
CA LYS A 9 1.28 19.40 5.76
C LYS A 9 1.84 18.18 5.04
N GLY A 10 1.94 18.24 3.71
CA GLY A 10 2.28 17.10 2.90
C GLY A 10 1.07 16.29 2.43
N VAL A 11 1.32 15.32 1.54
CA VAL A 11 0.32 14.36 1.07
C VAL A 11 0.93 12.97 1.01
N LEU A 12 0.19 11.98 1.51
CA LEU A 12 0.50 10.57 1.31
C LEU A 12 -0.48 10.01 0.27
N SER A 13 0.05 9.68 -0.90
CA SER A 13 -0.70 8.98 -1.94
C SER A 13 -0.37 7.49 -1.86
N ALA A 14 -1.38 6.64 -1.81
CA ALA A 14 -1.19 5.19 -1.79
C ALA A 14 -2.02 4.53 -2.90
N ALA A 15 -1.42 3.55 -3.56
CA ALA A 15 -2.08 2.68 -4.50
C ALA A 15 -1.88 1.23 -4.05
N ARG A 16 -2.98 0.47 -4.00
CA ARG A 16 -2.99 -0.94 -3.65
C ARG A 16 -3.53 -1.74 -4.82
N TYR A 17 -2.87 -2.85 -5.13
CA TYR A 17 -3.34 -3.83 -6.08
C TYR A 17 -3.40 -5.20 -5.42
N ASP A 18 -4.61 -5.74 -5.31
CA ASP A 18 -4.89 -7.08 -4.81
C ASP A 18 -5.10 -8.03 -5.99
N PHE A 19 -4.48 -9.21 -5.92
CA PHE A 19 -4.65 -10.24 -6.94
C PHE A 19 -4.71 -11.64 -6.32
N PRO A 20 -5.58 -12.51 -6.84
CA PRO A 20 -5.61 -13.91 -6.44
C PRO A 20 -4.39 -14.62 -7.03
N ILE A 21 -3.64 -15.35 -6.19
CA ILE A 21 -2.59 -16.28 -6.65
C ILE A 21 -3.19 -17.66 -6.88
N ARG A 22 -4.00 -18.13 -5.93
CA ARG A 22 -4.69 -19.42 -5.99
C ARG A 22 -6.07 -19.27 -5.39
N LEU A 23 -7.08 -19.63 -6.17
CA LEU A 23 -8.46 -19.77 -5.71
C LEU A 23 -8.79 -21.25 -5.57
N ALA A 24 -9.46 -21.61 -4.49
CA ALA A 24 -9.96 -22.96 -4.33
C ALA A 24 -11.07 -23.23 -5.38
N PRO A 25 -11.05 -24.38 -6.08
CA PRO A 25 -12.19 -24.80 -6.89
C PRO A 25 -13.47 -24.85 -6.06
N LYS A 26 -14.63 -24.55 -6.67
CA LYS A 26 -15.93 -24.56 -5.98
C LYS A 26 -16.27 -25.92 -5.35
N GLU A 27 -15.72 -26.99 -5.89
CA GLU A 27 -15.92 -28.38 -5.46
C GLU A 27 -14.81 -28.89 -4.51
N ALA A 28 -13.87 -28.03 -4.13
CA ALA A 28 -12.74 -28.42 -3.28
C ALA A 28 -13.21 -28.84 -1.88
N THR A 29 -12.70 -29.98 -1.41
CA THR A 29 -12.97 -30.53 -0.08
C THR A 29 -11.66 -30.72 0.70
N GLY A 30 -11.71 -30.64 2.02
CA GLY A 30 -10.54 -30.83 2.88
C GLY A 30 -9.42 -29.80 2.61
N PHE A 31 -8.19 -30.29 2.48
CA PHE A 31 -6.97 -29.48 2.30
C PHE A 31 -6.89 -28.73 0.95
N ASP A 32 -7.77 -29.03 -0.01
CA ASP A 32 -7.80 -28.33 -1.30
C ASP A 32 -8.48 -26.94 -1.26
N ARG A 33 -9.03 -26.55 -0.10
CA ARG A 33 -9.69 -25.25 0.11
C ARG A 33 -8.73 -24.07 0.34
N ILE A 34 -7.42 -24.31 0.25
CA ILE A 34 -6.42 -23.27 0.47
C ILE A 34 -6.55 -22.19 -0.62
N GLU A 35 -6.79 -20.96 -0.17
CA GLU A 35 -6.76 -19.77 -1.01
C GLU A 35 -5.53 -18.93 -0.68
N ILE A 36 -4.88 -18.44 -1.73
CA ILE A 36 -3.70 -17.60 -1.62
C ILE A 36 -3.99 -16.30 -2.35
N PHE A 37 -3.86 -15.20 -1.61
CA PHE A 37 -3.97 -13.84 -2.15
C PHE A 37 -2.65 -13.13 -1.97
N ALA A 38 -2.29 -12.32 -2.95
CA ALA A 38 -1.21 -11.36 -2.78
C ALA A 38 -1.72 -9.96 -3.02
N HIS A 39 -1.06 -9.01 -2.38
CA HIS A 39 -1.26 -7.62 -2.68
C HIS A 39 0.05 -6.85 -2.61
N VAL A 40 0.10 -5.81 -3.43
CA VAL A 40 1.22 -4.88 -3.50
C VAL A 40 0.68 -3.49 -3.22
N VAL A 41 1.40 -2.75 -2.38
CA VAL A 41 1.11 -1.36 -2.04
C VAL A 41 2.31 -0.51 -2.43
N GLY A 42 2.06 0.52 -3.24
CA GLY A 42 2.99 1.60 -3.50
C GLY A 42 2.52 2.86 -2.80
N GLU A 43 3.40 3.50 -2.04
CA GLU A 43 3.09 4.73 -1.29
C GLU A 43 4.10 5.81 -1.69
N LEU A 44 3.60 7.01 -1.99
CA LEU A 44 4.38 8.21 -2.28
C LEU A 44 4.02 9.26 -1.24
N PHE A 45 5.02 9.66 -0.45
CA PHE A 45 4.89 10.68 0.55
C PHE A 45 5.59 11.96 0.09
N ASN A 46 4.82 13.04 -0.06
CA ASN A 46 5.35 14.39 -0.20
C ASN A 46 5.30 15.08 1.18
N PRO A 47 6.44 15.39 1.80
CA PRO A 47 6.50 15.89 3.17
C PRO A 47 5.92 17.31 3.39
N GLY A 48 5.84 18.12 2.34
CA GLY A 48 5.46 19.53 2.49
C GLY A 48 6.38 20.29 3.44
N ASP A 49 5.83 21.27 4.15
CA ASP A 49 6.59 22.23 4.98
C ASP A 49 6.69 21.76 6.45
N TYR A 50 6.10 20.62 6.79
CA TYR A 50 6.04 20.11 8.17
C TYR A 50 7.28 19.28 8.57
N TYR A 51 8.03 18.77 7.60
CA TYR A 51 9.24 17.98 7.84
C TYR A 51 10.46 18.74 7.34
N ASP A 52 11.61 18.49 7.97
CA ASP A 52 12.89 19.12 7.63
C ASP A 52 13.43 18.70 6.24
N SER A 53 12.83 17.66 5.65
CA SER A 53 13.17 17.16 4.31
C SER A 53 12.15 17.62 3.29
N SER A 54 12.60 18.26 2.22
CA SER A 54 11.77 18.59 1.04
C SER A 54 11.71 17.44 0.01
N LYS A 55 12.35 16.30 0.27
CA LYS A 55 12.43 15.18 -0.68
C LYS A 55 11.23 14.25 -0.54
N PRO A 56 10.59 13.83 -1.65
CA PRO A 56 9.55 12.81 -1.59
C PRO A 56 10.12 11.46 -1.16
N ALA A 57 9.36 10.71 -0.37
CA ALA A 57 9.69 9.36 0.05
C ALA A 57 8.78 8.34 -0.65
N PHE A 58 9.38 7.20 -1.03
CA PHE A 58 8.69 6.11 -1.70
C PHE A 58 8.73 4.87 -0.82
N PHE A 59 7.59 4.22 -0.66
CA PHE A 59 7.47 2.96 0.07
C PHE A 59 6.84 1.91 -0.84
N PHE A 60 7.38 0.70 -0.75
CA PHE A 60 6.86 -0.44 -1.47
C PHE A 60 6.68 -1.60 -0.50
N ARG A 61 5.48 -2.19 -0.51
CA ARG A 61 5.11 -3.29 0.38
C ARG A 61 4.45 -4.39 -0.42
N TRP A 62 4.88 -5.62 -0.17
CA TRP A 62 4.24 -6.81 -0.69
C TRP A 62 3.78 -7.68 0.48
N GLN A 63 2.63 -8.30 0.35
CA GLN A 63 2.06 -9.18 1.36
C GLN A 63 1.39 -10.37 0.68
N VAL A 64 1.52 -11.53 1.29
CA VAL A 64 0.89 -12.79 0.86
C VAL A 64 0.04 -13.31 2.01
N ASP A 65 -1.24 -13.50 1.74
CA ASP A 65 -2.23 -14.01 2.70
C ASP A 65 -2.58 -15.45 2.36
N PHE A 66 -2.40 -16.35 3.31
CA PHE A 66 -2.82 -17.75 3.23
C PHE A 66 -4.13 -17.92 4.00
N ARG A 67 -5.16 -18.44 3.34
CA ARG A 67 -6.46 -18.75 3.95
C ARG A 67 -6.71 -20.26 3.85
N PHE A 68 -7.12 -20.88 4.94
CA PHE A 68 -7.30 -22.33 5.08
C PHE A 68 -8.61 -22.64 5.81
#